data_AF-A0A7S0U5Y4-F1
#
_entry.id   AF-A0A7S0U5Y4-F1
#
_cell.length_a   1.000
_cell.length_b   1.000
_cell.length_c   1.000
_cell.angle_alpha   90.00
_cell.angle_beta   90.00
_cell.angle_gamma   90.00
#
_symmetry.space_group_name_H-M   'P 1'
#
loop_
_entity.id
_entity.type
_entity.pdbx_description
1 polymer ?
#
loop_
_entity_poly.entity_id
_entity_poly.type
_entity_poly.pdbx_seq_one_letter_code
_entity_poly.pdbx_strand_id
1 'polypeptide(L)'
;WKGQEEDVRKFVKRLDCYPLALRQAVEYSVSVRLSSPLDYLADLDGSGERKWLEKLRKKYDSQKKYDSAVDTSVYPFSIVEVVHMCVMKIVDSEQEDSVEAVRLLKYLSLLDHVEIPIDLVPEKWRPHLALLQSQSLVVDAGGSKRAIQMHSVTQEVVRTQLMGHSRAEMIGAATDQLWKWVKRINQNKKATFFIGWMCNNHVRRLTENAGTTVPQASQDTVRQLVGTMAHFLLQVGCQYTGAVALYEWKLRLEVKLFGHDHVDV
;
A
#
# COMPACT_ATOMS: atom_id res chain seq x y z
N TRP A 1 -27.63 -2.59 -19.28
CA TRP A 1 -28.03 -1.19 -19.02
C TRP A 1 -28.52 -0.52 -20.31
N LYS A 2 -29.66 -0.94 -20.87
CA LYS A 2 -30.23 -0.28 -22.06
C LYS A 2 -31.04 0.94 -21.60
N GLY A 3 -30.81 2.10 -22.21
CA GLY A 3 -31.53 3.35 -21.92
C GLY A 3 -30.90 4.30 -20.90
N GLN A 4 -29.73 3.97 -20.34
CA GLN A 4 -28.98 4.83 -19.40
C GLN A 4 -27.59 5.20 -19.93
N GLU A 5 -27.38 5.19 -21.25
CA GLU A 5 -26.05 5.30 -21.85
C GLU A 5 -25.28 6.58 -21.46
N GLU A 6 -25.99 7.67 -21.21
CA GLU A 6 -25.39 8.94 -20.80
C GLU A 6 -24.98 8.93 -19.31
N ASP A 7 -25.77 8.29 -18.46
CA ASP A 7 -25.44 8.09 -17.04
C ASP A 7 -24.32 7.07 -16.87
N VAL A 8 -24.30 6.04 -17.71
CA VAL A 8 -23.19 5.08 -17.81
C VAL A 8 -21.92 5.76 -18.32
N ARG A 9 -22.01 6.69 -19.29
CA ARG A 9 -20.85 7.52 -19.68
C ARG A 9 -20.39 8.45 -18.57
N LYS A 10 -21.29 9.07 -17.81
CA LYS A 10 -20.93 9.93 -16.66
C LYS A 10 -20.30 9.11 -15.54
N PHE A 11 -20.82 7.92 -15.29
CA PHE A 11 -20.28 6.92 -14.37
C PHE A 11 -18.88 6.49 -14.84
N VAL A 12 -18.73 5.98 -16.06
CA VAL A 12 -17.44 5.57 -16.65
C VAL A 12 -16.43 6.73 -16.69
N LYS A 13 -16.83 7.96 -17.03
CA LYS A 13 -15.95 9.15 -16.96
C LYS A 13 -15.54 9.53 -15.54
N ARG A 14 -16.43 9.39 -14.55
CA ARG A 14 -16.09 9.57 -13.12
C ARG A 14 -15.13 8.48 -12.62
N LEU A 15 -15.22 7.30 -13.22
CA LEU A 15 -14.48 6.11 -12.82
C LEU A 15 -13.14 5.93 -13.53
N ASP A 16 -12.98 6.44 -14.76
CA ASP A 16 -11.70 6.55 -15.49
C ASP A 16 -10.66 7.35 -14.69
N CYS A 17 -11.12 8.26 -13.83
CA CYS A 17 -10.27 9.04 -12.92
C CYS A 17 -9.86 8.28 -11.64
N TYR A 18 -10.47 7.12 -11.35
CA TYR A 18 -10.25 6.35 -10.13
C TYR A 18 -10.40 4.84 -10.37
N PRO A 19 -9.36 4.15 -10.89
CA PRO A 19 -9.41 2.70 -11.11
C PRO A 19 -9.73 1.89 -9.83
N LEU A 20 -9.40 2.46 -8.67
CA LEU A 20 -9.78 1.99 -7.34
C LEU A 20 -11.25 2.14 -7.01
N ALA A 21 -11.82 3.33 -7.24
CA ALA A 21 -13.23 3.60 -6.94
C ALA A 21 -14.16 2.78 -7.84
N LEU A 22 -13.71 2.40 -9.04
CA LEU A 22 -14.44 1.50 -9.94
C LEU A 22 -14.54 0.09 -9.37
N ARG A 23 -13.41 -0.48 -8.95
CA ARG A 23 -13.37 -1.79 -8.32
C ARG A 23 -14.06 -1.79 -6.96
N GLN A 24 -13.87 -0.72 -6.17
CA GLN A 24 -14.44 -0.57 -4.82
C GLN A 24 -15.93 -0.26 -4.84
N ALA A 25 -16.44 0.61 -5.70
CA ALA A 25 -17.88 0.85 -5.82
C ALA A 25 -18.60 -0.40 -6.34
N VAL A 26 -17.97 -1.16 -7.25
CA VAL A 26 -18.51 -2.45 -7.72
C VAL A 26 -18.50 -3.48 -6.58
N GLU A 27 -17.39 -3.69 -5.87
CA GLU A 27 -17.30 -4.64 -4.76
C GLU A 27 -18.17 -4.24 -3.54
N TYR A 28 -18.27 -2.94 -3.23
CA TYR A 28 -19.12 -2.38 -2.15
C TYR A 28 -20.61 -2.45 -2.51
N SER A 29 -20.99 -2.24 -3.77
CA SER A 29 -22.38 -2.43 -4.23
C SER A 29 -22.83 -3.91 -4.11
N VAL A 30 -21.90 -4.84 -4.30
CA VAL A 30 -22.15 -6.29 -4.17
C VAL A 30 -22.26 -6.72 -2.70
N SER A 31 -21.47 -6.14 -1.80
CA SER A 31 -21.45 -6.52 -0.37
C SER A 31 -22.55 -5.87 0.47
N VAL A 32 -23.05 -4.69 0.09
CA VAL A 32 -24.02 -3.91 0.90
C VAL A 32 -25.48 -4.03 0.41
N ARG A 33 -25.78 -4.77 -0.67
CA ARG A 33 -27.13 -4.80 -1.31
C ARG A 33 -27.68 -3.38 -1.55
N LEU A 34 -26.84 -2.46 -2.01
CA LEU A 34 -27.32 -1.17 -2.50
C LEU A 34 -28.06 -1.39 -3.82
N SER A 35 -29.27 -0.86 -3.94
CA SER A 35 -30.17 -1.04 -5.08
C SER A 35 -29.62 -0.44 -6.38
N SER A 36 -28.71 0.54 -6.29
CA SER A 36 -27.99 1.09 -7.44
C SER A 36 -26.71 1.85 -7.04
N PRO A 37 -25.75 2.05 -7.97
CA PRO A 37 -24.59 2.94 -7.78
C PRO A 37 -24.94 4.41 -7.45
N LEU A 38 -26.18 4.85 -7.75
CA LEU A 38 -26.68 6.18 -7.38
C LEU A 38 -26.97 6.28 -5.88
N ASP A 39 -27.34 5.17 -5.21
CA ASP A 39 -27.60 5.16 -3.77
C ASP A 39 -26.31 5.36 -2.97
N TYR A 40 -25.19 4.81 -3.45
CA TYR A 40 -23.85 5.05 -2.89
C TYR A 40 -23.42 6.53 -3.03
N LEU A 41 -23.67 7.13 -4.20
CA LEU A 41 -23.38 8.54 -4.43
C LEU A 41 -24.30 9.46 -3.61
N ALA A 42 -25.56 9.09 -3.43
CA ALA A 42 -26.50 9.82 -2.60
C ALA A 42 -26.15 9.77 -1.09
N ASP A 43 -25.55 8.66 -0.62
CA ASP A 43 -25.07 8.52 0.76
C ASP A 43 -23.80 9.36 1.02
N LEU A 44 -22.88 9.39 0.03
CA LEU A 44 -21.73 10.31 0.02
C LEU A 44 -22.14 11.79 -0.06
N ASP A 45 -23.20 12.10 -0.81
CA ASP A 45 -23.72 13.47 -0.95
C ASP A 45 -24.63 13.90 0.23
N GLY A 46 -25.26 12.95 0.93
CA GLY A 46 -26.28 13.19 1.96
C GLY A 46 -25.77 13.22 3.40
N SER A 47 -24.61 12.63 3.68
CA SER A 47 -23.95 12.72 4.98
C SER A 47 -23.34 14.13 5.17
N GLY A 48 -23.12 14.57 6.42
CA GLY A 48 -22.50 15.87 6.74
C GLY A 48 -21.09 16.13 6.15
N GLU A 49 -20.63 15.21 5.31
CA GLU A 49 -19.42 15.20 4.51
C GLU A 49 -19.29 16.41 3.60
N ARG A 50 -20.35 16.97 3.00
CA ARG A 50 -20.20 18.15 2.12
C ARG A 50 -19.67 19.39 2.85
N LYS A 51 -20.20 19.67 4.06
CA LYS A 51 -19.71 20.77 4.92
C LYS A 51 -18.34 20.46 5.52
N TRP A 52 -18.04 19.20 5.80
CA TRP A 52 -16.75 18.75 6.31
C TRP A 52 -15.66 18.81 5.22
N LEU A 53 -15.96 18.37 3.99
CA LEU A 53 -15.13 18.51 2.79
C LEU A 53 -14.87 19.98 2.46
N GLU A 54 -15.85 20.86 2.66
CA GLU A 54 -15.70 22.30 2.45
C GLU A 54 -14.83 22.96 3.54
N LYS A 55 -14.89 22.47 4.79
CA LYS A 55 -13.95 22.86 5.86
C LYS A 55 -12.53 22.35 5.60
N LEU A 56 -12.39 21.11 5.13
CA LEU A 56 -11.10 20.51 4.75
C LEU A 56 -10.48 21.21 3.56
N ARG A 57 -11.29 21.55 2.55
CA ARG A 57 -10.88 22.38 1.41
C ARG A 57 -10.34 23.71 1.90
N LYS A 58 -11.03 24.41 2.80
CA LYS A 58 -10.52 25.66 3.39
C LYS A 58 -9.21 25.46 4.18
N LYS A 59 -9.06 24.34 4.89
CA LYS A 59 -7.83 24.00 5.64
C LYS A 59 -6.67 23.67 4.69
N TYR A 60 -6.92 22.92 3.63
CA TYR A 60 -5.93 22.55 2.63
C TYR A 60 -5.55 23.72 1.71
N ASP A 61 -6.52 24.50 1.23
CA ASP A 61 -6.30 25.72 0.45
C ASP A 61 -5.52 26.77 1.27
N SER A 62 -5.69 26.80 2.60
CA SER A 62 -4.87 27.63 3.49
C SER A 62 -3.41 27.13 3.64
N GLN A 63 -3.16 25.84 3.41
CA GLN A 63 -1.82 25.24 3.35
C GLN A 63 -1.19 25.32 1.94
N LYS A 64 -2.00 25.36 0.87
CA LYS A 64 -1.60 25.36 -0.55
C LYS A 64 -1.14 26.74 -1.06
N LYS A 65 -0.58 27.59 -0.19
CA LYS A 65 -0.03 28.91 -0.57
C LYS A 65 1.25 28.84 -1.43
N TYR A 66 1.71 27.63 -1.76
CA TYR A 66 2.72 27.35 -2.77
C TYR A 66 2.11 26.42 -3.83
N ASP A 67 2.23 26.85 -5.09
CA ASP A 67 1.97 26.12 -6.34
C ASP A 67 0.58 26.21 -7.00
N SER A 68 0.47 27.28 -7.80
CA SER A 68 -0.20 27.51 -9.09
C SER A 68 -1.57 26.88 -9.45
N ALA A 69 -2.47 27.80 -9.84
CA ALA A 69 -3.50 27.73 -10.88
C ALA A 69 -3.78 26.38 -11.57
N VAL A 70 -4.68 25.60 -10.98
CA VAL A 70 -5.44 24.57 -11.70
C VAL A 70 -6.92 24.97 -11.63
N ASP A 71 -7.57 25.09 -12.79
CA ASP A 71 -8.99 25.37 -12.90
C ASP A 71 -9.80 24.19 -12.34
N THR A 72 -10.40 24.39 -11.16
CA THR A 72 -11.10 23.37 -10.35
C THR A 72 -12.58 23.28 -10.69
N SER A 73 -13.05 23.95 -11.74
CA SER A 73 -14.47 24.12 -12.05
C SER A 73 -15.15 22.89 -12.70
N VAL A 74 -14.40 21.85 -13.08
CA VAL A 74 -14.95 20.67 -13.78
C VAL A 74 -15.07 19.42 -12.90
N TYR A 75 -14.13 19.15 -11.98
CA TYR A 75 -14.25 18.21 -10.85
C TYR A 75 -12.96 18.26 -10.02
N PRO A 76 -12.96 18.34 -8.67
CA PRO A 76 -11.92 19.12 -7.97
C PRO A 76 -10.89 18.32 -7.15
N PHE A 77 -10.78 16.99 -7.30
CA PHE A 77 -9.84 16.22 -6.46
C PHE A 77 -8.84 15.41 -7.27
N SER A 78 -7.57 15.78 -7.19
CA SER A 78 -6.46 14.88 -7.52
C SER A 78 -6.56 13.62 -6.64
N ILE A 79 -6.08 12.47 -7.13
CA ILE A 79 -6.01 11.22 -6.34
C ILE A 79 -5.30 11.43 -4.99
N VAL A 80 -4.37 12.37 -4.96
CA VAL A 80 -3.71 12.87 -3.76
C VAL A 80 -4.73 13.40 -2.74
N GLU A 81 -5.58 14.33 -3.15
CA GLU A 81 -6.59 14.94 -2.28
C GLU A 81 -7.58 13.90 -1.73
N VAL A 82 -7.96 12.88 -2.52
CA VAL A 82 -8.83 11.79 -2.06
C VAL A 82 -8.14 10.93 -1.00
N VAL A 83 -6.87 10.56 -1.20
CA VAL A 83 -6.12 9.78 -0.19
C VAL A 83 -5.94 10.59 1.09
N HIS A 84 -5.61 11.87 0.98
CA HIS A 84 -5.52 12.77 2.15
C HIS A 84 -6.86 12.89 2.87
N MET A 85 -7.98 13.00 2.14
CA MET A 85 -9.32 13.04 2.72
C MET A 85 -9.63 11.77 3.53
N CYS A 86 -9.39 10.58 2.96
CA CYS A 86 -9.60 9.31 3.66
C CYS A 86 -8.74 9.22 4.93
N VAL A 87 -7.48 9.66 4.86
CA VAL A 87 -6.59 9.70 6.03
C VAL A 87 -7.07 10.69 7.09
N MET A 88 -7.54 11.86 6.68
CA MET A 88 -8.10 12.85 7.61
C MET A 88 -9.38 12.32 8.29
N LYS A 89 -10.25 11.57 7.59
CA LYS A 89 -11.40 10.90 8.24
C LYS A 89 -10.96 9.93 9.33
N ILE A 90 -9.88 9.18 9.11
CA ILE A 90 -9.31 8.25 10.10
C ILE A 90 -8.79 9.04 11.31
N VAL A 91 -8.07 10.13 11.07
CA VAL A 91 -7.50 10.95 12.14
C VAL A 91 -8.59 11.67 12.95
N ASP A 92 -9.63 12.15 12.28
CA ASP A 92 -10.73 12.90 12.89
C ASP A 92 -11.76 11.99 13.58
N SER A 93 -11.70 10.65 13.44
CA SER A 93 -12.72 9.74 13.98
C SER A 93 -12.69 9.60 15.51
N GLU A 94 -11.79 10.31 16.22
CA GLU A 94 -11.56 10.28 17.69
C GLU A 94 -11.38 8.87 18.27
N GLN A 95 -11.17 7.86 17.43
CA GLN A 95 -10.86 6.51 17.84
C GLN A 95 -9.39 6.45 18.26
N GLU A 96 -9.12 5.81 19.39
CA GLU A 96 -7.77 5.54 19.92
C GLU A 96 -6.88 4.84 18.87
N ASP A 97 -7.51 4.15 17.92
CA ASP A 97 -6.90 3.37 16.84
C ASP A 97 -6.45 4.18 15.61
N SER A 98 -6.78 5.47 15.51
CA SER A 98 -6.52 6.29 14.32
C SER A 98 -5.03 6.39 13.95
N VAL A 99 -4.15 6.54 14.94
CA VAL A 99 -2.70 6.65 14.75
C VAL A 99 -2.12 5.35 14.20
N GLU A 100 -2.51 4.21 14.77
CA GLU A 100 -1.99 2.91 14.36
C GLU A 100 -2.57 2.47 13.00
N ALA A 101 -3.78 2.88 12.65
CA ALA A 101 -4.32 2.72 11.30
C ALA A 101 -3.49 3.50 10.25
N VAL A 102 -3.10 4.74 10.56
CA VAL A 102 -2.22 5.52 9.67
C VAL A 102 -0.83 4.89 9.56
N ARG A 103 -0.28 4.32 10.65
CA ARG A 103 0.98 3.54 10.58
C ARG A 103 0.84 2.31 9.71
N LEU A 104 -0.25 1.56 9.85
CA LEU A 104 -0.54 0.42 8.99
C LEU A 104 -0.62 0.83 7.52
N LEU A 105 -1.29 1.94 7.19
CA LEU A 105 -1.35 2.46 5.83
C LEU A 105 0.04 2.71 5.23
N LYS A 106 0.92 3.36 6.02
CA LYS A 106 2.32 3.61 5.62
C LYS A 106 3.09 2.32 5.43
N TYR A 107 2.94 1.37 6.36
CA TYR A 107 3.53 0.04 6.25
C TYR A 107 3.13 -0.69 4.97
N LEU A 108 1.82 -0.77 4.70
CA LEU A 108 1.29 -1.45 3.50
C LEU A 108 1.77 -0.79 2.21
N SER A 109 2.03 0.53 2.22
CA SER A 109 2.58 1.23 1.06
C SER A 109 4.02 0.82 0.70
N LEU A 110 4.74 0.13 1.58
CA LEU A 110 6.09 -0.37 1.29
C LEU A 110 6.11 -1.76 0.65
N LEU A 111 5.00 -2.49 0.73
CA LEU A 111 4.86 -3.84 0.18
C LEU A 111 4.33 -3.79 -1.27
N ASP A 112 4.43 -4.91 -2.00
CA ASP A 112 3.72 -5.03 -3.28
C ASP A 112 2.21 -4.83 -3.11
N HIS A 113 1.60 -4.18 -4.10
CA HIS A 113 0.21 -3.74 -4.10
C HIS A 113 -0.83 -4.87 -4.24
N VAL A 114 -0.39 -6.06 -4.67
CA VAL A 114 -1.25 -7.21 -4.95
C VAL A 114 -1.04 -8.30 -3.88
N GLU A 115 -2.15 -8.95 -3.50
CA GLU A 115 -2.18 -10.15 -2.65
C GLU A 115 -1.31 -10.10 -1.39
N ILE A 116 -1.31 -8.98 -0.66
CA ILE A 116 -0.60 -8.85 0.62
C ILE A 116 -1.24 -9.83 1.63
N PRO A 117 -0.55 -10.90 2.08
CA PRO A 117 -1.11 -11.80 3.08
C PRO A 117 -1.40 -11.04 4.38
N ILE A 118 -2.57 -11.27 5.00
CA ILE A 118 -2.90 -10.67 6.31
C ILE A 118 -1.86 -11.07 7.36
N ASP A 119 -1.27 -12.26 7.22
CA ASP A 119 -0.24 -12.72 8.13
C ASP A 119 1.12 -12.00 7.95
N LEU A 120 1.34 -11.30 6.82
CA LEU A 120 2.43 -10.33 6.68
C LEU A 120 2.13 -9.04 7.44
N VAL A 121 0.89 -8.75 7.83
CA VAL A 121 0.60 -7.62 8.70
C VAL A 121 0.98 -8.00 10.14
N PRO A 122 1.81 -7.19 10.84
CA PRO A 122 2.09 -7.39 12.27
C PRO A 122 0.79 -7.52 13.09
N GLU A 123 0.75 -8.47 14.02
CA GLU A 123 -0.47 -8.78 14.79
C GLU A 123 -1.10 -7.56 15.46
N LYS A 124 -0.27 -6.68 16.02
CA LYS A 124 -0.71 -5.43 16.64
C LYS A 124 -1.47 -4.49 15.70
N TRP A 125 -1.26 -4.59 14.38
CA TRP A 125 -1.90 -3.71 13.40
C TRP A 125 -3.08 -4.35 12.69
N ARG A 126 -3.27 -5.67 12.79
CA ARG A 126 -4.38 -6.36 12.12
C ARG A 126 -5.77 -5.82 12.51
N PRO A 127 -6.05 -5.44 13.77
CA PRO A 127 -7.35 -4.87 14.13
C PRO A 127 -7.71 -3.60 13.33
N HIS A 128 -6.72 -2.83 12.91
CA HIS A 128 -6.93 -1.55 12.20
C HIS A 128 -7.20 -1.72 10.69
N LEU A 129 -7.14 -2.95 10.15
CA LEU A 129 -7.48 -3.22 8.75
C LEU A 129 -8.93 -2.83 8.44
N ALA A 130 -9.85 -3.09 9.37
CA ALA A 130 -11.27 -2.75 9.21
C ALA A 130 -11.48 -1.24 9.02
N LEU A 131 -10.66 -0.40 9.67
CA LEU A 131 -10.70 1.04 9.52
C LEU A 131 -10.15 1.49 8.16
N LEU A 132 -9.08 0.87 7.67
CA LEU A 132 -8.58 1.14 6.31
C LEU A 132 -9.55 0.67 5.22
N GLN A 133 -10.24 -0.45 5.45
CA GLN A 133 -11.27 -0.99 4.56
C GLN A 133 -12.51 -0.10 4.53
N SER A 134 -12.97 0.42 5.68
CA SER A 134 -14.13 1.32 5.73
C SER A 134 -13.89 2.63 4.96
N GLN A 135 -12.63 3.07 4.89
CA GLN A 135 -12.21 4.24 4.11
C GLN A 135 -11.76 3.90 2.68
N SER A 136 -11.96 2.66 2.23
CA SER A 136 -11.59 2.22 0.88
C SER A 136 -10.11 2.48 0.54
N LEU A 137 -9.22 2.39 1.53
CA LEU A 137 -7.78 2.47 1.31
C LEU A 137 -7.17 1.11 1.00
N VAL A 138 -7.85 0.05 1.45
CA VAL A 138 -7.47 -1.36 1.29
C VAL A 138 -8.72 -2.16 0.99
N VAL A 139 -8.60 -3.23 0.21
CA VAL A 139 -9.69 -4.20 -0.06
C VAL A 139 -9.23 -5.61 0.22
N ASP A 140 -10.17 -6.51 0.44
CA ASP A 140 -9.85 -7.94 0.41
C ASP A 140 -9.48 -8.34 -1.02
N ALA A 141 -8.44 -9.16 -1.17
CA ALA A 141 -7.92 -9.58 -2.48
C ALA A 141 -8.90 -10.49 -3.27
N GLY A 142 -9.95 -10.99 -2.60
CA GLY A 142 -10.81 -12.04 -3.10
C GLY A 142 -10.13 -13.42 -3.09
N GLY A 143 -10.93 -14.48 -2.98
CA GLY A 143 -10.47 -15.88 -2.98
C GLY A 143 -10.36 -16.53 -1.59
N SER A 144 -9.92 -17.79 -1.56
CA SER A 144 -9.81 -18.59 -0.32
C SER A 144 -8.64 -18.19 0.59
N LYS A 145 -7.82 -17.21 0.17
CA LYS A 145 -6.63 -16.77 0.88
C LYS A 145 -6.92 -15.46 1.62
N ARG A 146 -6.57 -15.42 2.91
CA ARG A 146 -6.61 -14.23 3.77
C ARG A 146 -5.56 -13.20 3.30
N ALA A 147 -5.87 -12.47 2.23
CA ALA A 147 -5.00 -11.46 1.64
C ALA A 147 -5.76 -10.17 1.35
N ILE A 148 -5.05 -9.06 1.39
CA ILE A 148 -5.53 -7.71 1.13
C ILE A 148 -4.80 -7.09 -0.05
N GLN A 149 -5.37 -6.05 -0.63
CA GLN A 149 -4.79 -5.29 -1.72
C GLN A 149 -4.87 -3.80 -1.43
N MET A 150 -3.83 -3.07 -1.79
CA MET A 150 -3.76 -1.62 -1.69
C MET A 150 -3.28 -1.13 -3.04
N HIS A 151 -4.08 -0.32 -3.73
CA HIS A 151 -3.75 0.09 -5.08
C HIS A 151 -2.41 0.82 -5.18
N SER A 152 -1.73 0.58 -6.29
CA SER A 152 -0.39 1.12 -6.57
C SER A 152 -0.32 2.66 -6.44
N VAL A 153 -1.34 3.38 -6.92
CA VAL A 153 -1.36 4.85 -6.84
C VAL A 153 -1.58 5.34 -5.40
N THR A 154 -2.46 4.69 -4.61
CA THR A 154 -2.63 5.03 -3.19
C THR A 154 -1.34 4.80 -2.43
N GLN A 155 -0.66 3.67 -2.69
CA GLN A 155 0.66 3.42 -2.10
C GLN A 155 1.66 4.53 -2.47
N GLU A 156 1.67 4.99 -3.72
CA GLU A 156 2.60 6.03 -4.16
C GLU A 156 2.34 7.36 -3.45
N VAL A 157 1.08 7.78 -3.33
CA VAL A 157 0.71 8.98 -2.56
C VAL A 157 1.16 8.85 -1.11
N VAL A 158 0.94 7.69 -0.48
CA VAL A 158 1.37 7.47 0.90
C VAL A 158 2.89 7.52 1.03
N ARG A 159 3.63 6.87 0.12
CA ARG A 159 5.10 6.85 0.12
C ARG A 159 5.72 8.23 -0.06
N THR A 160 5.15 9.05 -0.93
CA THR A 160 5.70 10.36 -1.31
C THR A 160 5.27 11.48 -0.39
N GLN A 161 4.03 11.45 0.13
CA GLN A 161 3.46 12.59 0.85
C GLN A 161 3.14 12.32 2.32
N LEU A 162 2.87 11.07 2.70
CA LEU A 162 2.42 10.74 4.06
C LEU A 162 3.48 10.03 4.89
N MET A 163 4.53 9.50 4.25
CA MET A 163 5.56 8.72 4.92
C MET A 163 6.36 9.55 5.94
N GLY A 164 6.62 10.83 5.65
CA GLY A 164 7.30 11.76 6.56
C GLY A 164 8.55 11.17 7.24
N HIS A 165 8.73 11.47 8.53
CA HIS A 165 9.84 10.95 9.34
C HIS A 165 9.72 9.46 9.71
N SER A 166 8.55 8.84 9.49
CA SER A 166 8.33 7.42 9.81
C SER A 166 8.94 6.45 8.79
N ARG A 167 9.53 6.92 7.69
CA ARG A 167 10.04 6.04 6.62
C ARG A 167 11.00 4.97 7.11
N ALA A 168 12.02 5.37 7.88
CA ALA A 168 13.03 4.48 8.43
C ALA A 168 12.39 3.39 9.32
N GLU A 169 11.51 3.80 10.24
CA GLU A 169 10.78 2.90 11.12
C GLU A 169 9.92 1.90 10.33
N MET A 170 9.17 2.37 9.32
CA MET A 170 8.29 1.52 8.51
C MET A 170 9.08 0.52 7.66
N ILE A 171 10.25 0.92 7.11
CA ILE A 171 11.16 0.00 6.41
C ILE A 171 11.66 -1.08 7.37
N GLY A 172 12.07 -0.70 8.59
CA GLY A 172 12.49 -1.67 9.62
C GLY A 172 11.38 -2.67 9.94
N ALA A 173 10.17 -2.19 10.21
CA ALA A 173 9.02 -3.04 10.51
C ALA A 173 8.67 -4.00 9.35
N ALA A 174 8.69 -3.52 8.11
CA ALA A 174 8.44 -4.34 6.91
C ALA A 174 9.53 -5.41 6.72
N THR A 175 10.78 -5.01 6.92
CA THR A 175 11.93 -5.93 6.86
C THR A 175 11.79 -7.05 7.87
N ASP A 176 11.56 -6.72 9.14
CA ASP A 176 11.52 -7.70 10.23
C ASP A 176 10.37 -8.70 10.02
N GLN A 177 9.22 -8.21 9.55
CA GLN A 177 8.06 -9.06 9.33
C GLN A 177 8.23 -9.97 8.10
N LEU A 178 8.78 -9.46 7.00
CA LEU A 178 9.16 -10.30 5.85
C LEU A 178 10.24 -11.32 6.22
N TRP A 179 11.20 -10.93 7.06
CA TRP A 179 12.26 -11.84 7.50
C TRP A 179 11.76 -13.00 8.33
N LYS A 180 10.81 -12.75 9.26
CA LYS A 180 10.11 -13.81 9.99
C LYS A 180 9.46 -14.84 9.06
N TRP A 181 8.95 -14.38 7.92
CA TRP A 181 8.36 -15.25 6.90
C TRP A 181 9.40 -16.01 6.09
N VAL A 182 10.36 -15.30 5.51
CA VAL A 182 11.40 -15.89 4.65
C VAL A 182 12.23 -16.94 5.39
N LYS A 183 12.50 -16.75 6.70
CA LYS A 183 13.16 -17.76 7.55
C LYS A 183 12.43 -19.10 7.64
N ARG A 184 11.14 -19.16 7.33
CA ARG A 184 10.34 -20.40 7.34
C ARG A 184 10.45 -21.20 6.04
N ILE A 185 11.07 -20.63 5.01
CA ILE A 185 11.37 -21.36 3.78
C ILE A 185 12.43 -22.42 4.10
N ASN A 186 12.06 -23.67 3.91
CA ASN A 186 12.97 -24.79 4.06
C ASN A 186 13.15 -25.45 2.69
N GLN A 187 14.37 -25.37 2.14
CA GLN A 187 14.72 -25.90 0.82
C GLN A 187 14.47 -27.41 0.69
N ASN A 188 14.48 -28.14 1.81
CA ASN A 188 14.19 -29.57 1.86
C ASN A 188 12.70 -29.90 1.99
N LYS A 189 11.83 -28.89 2.17
CA LYS A 189 10.39 -29.05 2.36
C LYS A 189 9.61 -28.21 1.34
N LYS A 190 9.28 -28.82 0.20
CA LYS A 190 8.50 -28.20 -0.90
C LYS A 190 7.23 -27.49 -0.45
N ALA A 191 6.56 -28.01 0.57
CA ALA A 191 5.36 -27.41 1.16
C ALA A 191 5.60 -26.00 1.75
N THR A 192 6.85 -25.54 1.88
CA THR A 192 7.19 -24.18 2.34
C THR A 192 7.48 -23.21 1.20
N PHE A 193 7.61 -23.70 -0.05
CA PHE A 193 8.03 -22.86 -1.18
C PHE A 193 7.01 -21.78 -1.53
N PHE A 194 5.72 -22.01 -1.24
CA PHE A 194 4.70 -20.98 -1.41
C PHE A 194 5.05 -19.68 -0.65
N ILE A 195 5.76 -19.77 0.47
CA ILE A 195 6.21 -18.59 1.24
C ILE A 195 7.16 -17.75 0.40
N GLY A 196 8.13 -18.38 -0.28
CA GLY A 196 9.07 -17.70 -1.16
C GLY A 196 8.37 -17.04 -2.35
N TRP A 197 7.44 -17.76 -2.98
CA TRP A 197 6.63 -17.22 -4.09
C TRP A 197 5.80 -16.01 -3.68
N MET A 198 5.15 -16.07 -2.51
CA MET A 198 4.37 -14.94 -1.99
C MET A 198 5.25 -13.76 -1.58
N CYS A 199 6.38 -14.01 -0.91
CA CYS A 199 7.21 -12.95 -0.34
C CYS A 199 8.08 -12.23 -1.37
N ASN A 200 8.47 -12.89 -2.47
CA ASN A 200 9.36 -12.34 -3.50
C ASN A 200 8.98 -10.91 -3.92
N ASN A 201 7.74 -10.72 -4.37
CA ASN A 201 7.29 -9.41 -4.87
C ASN A 201 7.34 -8.34 -3.77
N HIS A 202 6.98 -8.69 -2.54
CA HIS A 202 7.04 -7.77 -1.40
C HIS A 202 8.49 -7.44 -0.99
N VAL A 203 9.41 -8.42 -1.02
CA VAL A 203 10.84 -8.19 -0.77
C VAL A 203 11.41 -7.24 -1.82
N ARG A 204 11.16 -7.51 -3.10
CA ARG A 204 11.60 -6.62 -4.19
C ARG A 204 11.05 -5.21 -4.01
N ARG A 205 9.74 -5.08 -3.75
CA ARG A 205 9.12 -3.77 -3.56
C ARG A 205 9.68 -3.03 -2.35
N LEU A 206 9.93 -3.72 -1.25
CA LEU A 206 10.56 -3.14 -0.08
C LEU A 206 11.99 -2.66 -0.40
N THR A 207 12.80 -3.43 -1.14
CA THR A 207 14.16 -3.04 -1.50
C THR A 207 14.21 -1.81 -2.41
N GLU A 208 13.30 -1.72 -3.37
CA GLU A 208 13.12 -0.53 -4.22
C GLU A 208 12.78 0.71 -3.37
N ASN A 209 11.84 0.55 -2.44
CA ASN A 209 11.40 1.64 -1.57
C ASN A 209 12.47 2.02 -0.53
N ALA A 210 13.23 1.07 -0.02
CA ALA A 210 14.27 1.34 0.97
C ALA A 210 15.47 2.07 0.36
N GLY A 211 15.79 1.80 -0.92
CA GLY A 211 16.99 2.33 -1.56
C GLY A 211 18.22 2.08 -0.68
N THR A 212 19.00 3.12 -0.40
CA THR A 212 20.13 3.04 0.55
C THR A 212 19.78 3.55 1.96
N THR A 213 18.51 3.87 2.22
CA THR A 213 18.03 4.50 3.47
C THR A 213 17.58 3.50 4.53
N VAL A 214 18.15 2.29 4.50
CA VAL A 214 17.88 1.25 5.50
C VAL A 214 18.40 1.69 6.88
N PRO A 215 17.58 1.65 7.94
CA PRO A 215 18.03 1.95 9.30
C PRO A 215 19.19 1.05 9.71
N GLN A 216 20.19 1.59 10.42
CA GLN A 216 21.37 0.83 10.85
C GLN A 216 21.00 -0.48 11.55
N ALA A 217 20.03 -0.42 12.47
CA ALA A 217 19.55 -1.57 13.23
C ALA A 217 18.90 -2.68 12.38
N SER A 218 18.51 -2.38 11.14
CA SER A 218 17.84 -3.33 10.23
C SER A 218 18.74 -3.80 9.09
N GLN A 219 19.95 -3.23 8.91
CA GLN A 219 20.80 -3.51 7.75
C GLN A 219 21.17 -4.99 7.60
N ASP A 220 21.56 -5.65 8.69
CA ASP A 220 21.85 -7.09 8.67
C ASP A 220 20.61 -7.92 8.33
N THR A 221 19.46 -7.55 8.89
CA THR A 221 18.19 -8.23 8.61
C THR A 221 17.82 -8.08 7.13
N VAL A 222 17.95 -6.88 6.54
CA VAL A 222 17.66 -6.69 5.12
C VAL A 222 18.66 -7.46 4.26
N ARG A 223 19.95 -7.45 4.59
CA ARG A 223 20.98 -8.19 3.86
C ARG A 223 20.69 -9.68 3.84
N GLN A 224 20.32 -10.26 4.98
CA GLN A 224 19.92 -11.66 5.09
C GLN A 224 18.62 -11.93 4.31
N LEU A 225 17.60 -11.07 4.47
CA LEU A 225 16.32 -11.18 3.77
C LEU A 225 16.50 -11.24 2.25
N VAL A 226 17.26 -10.30 1.70
CA VAL A 226 17.50 -10.19 0.26
C VAL A 226 18.36 -11.35 -0.23
N GLY A 227 19.41 -11.72 0.50
CA GLY A 227 20.27 -12.86 0.14
C GLY A 227 19.53 -14.19 0.13
N THR A 228 18.71 -14.46 1.15
CA THR A 228 17.89 -15.68 1.20
C THR A 228 16.85 -15.72 0.10
N MET A 229 16.20 -14.58 -0.21
CA MET A 229 15.22 -14.53 -1.30
C MET A 229 15.88 -14.69 -2.67
N ALA A 230 17.03 -14.04 -2.91
CA ALA A 230 17.81 -14.21 -4.13
C ALA A 230 18.19 -15.68 -4.36
N HIS A 231 18.65 -16.34 -3.30
CA HIS A 231 19.02 -17.75 -3.35
C HIS A 231 17.81 -18.66 -3.63
N PHE A 232 16.65 -18.38 -3.02
CA PHE A 232 15.40 -19.08 -3.33
C PHE A 232 15.01 -18.92 -4.81
N LEU A 233 15.04 -17.69 -5.34
CA LEU A 233 14.71 -17.42 -6.75
C LEU A 233 15.66 -18.12 -7.71
N LEU A 234 16.95 -18.17 -7.37
CA LEU A 234 17.98 -18.85 -8.17
C LEU A 234 17.77 -20.37 -8.19
N GLN A 235 17.67 -21.00 -7.01
CA GLN A 235 17.70 -22.46 -6.90
C GLN A 235 16.35 -23.14 -7.05
N VAL A 236 15.28 -22.51 -6.56
CA VAL A 236 13.94 -23.10 -6.54
C VAL A 236 13.04 -22.47 -7.60
N GLY A 237 13.12 -21.14 -7.74
CA GLY A 237 12.23 -20.40 -8.63
C GLY A 237 12.64 -20.42 -10.09
N CYS A 238 13.90 -20.73 -10.40
CA CYS A 238 14.50 -20.55 -11.73
C CYS A 238 14.28 -19.13 -12.31
N GLN A 239 14.14 -18.12 -11.43
CA GLN A 239 13.93 -16.72 -11.80
C GLN A 239 15.26 -15.97 -11.75
N TYR A 240 16.15 -16.28 -12.68
CA TYR A 240 17.53 -15.78 -12.69
C TYR A 240 17.61 -14.24 -12.68
N THR A 241 16.81 -13.55 -13.49
CA THR A 241 16.80 -12.08 -13.54
C THR A 241 16.38 -11.47 -12.20
N GLY A 242 15.39 -12.06 -11.52
CA GLY A 242 14.96 -11.63 -10.20
C GLY A 242 16.02 -11.89 -9.13
N ALA A 243 16.68 -13.05 -9.19
CA ALA A 243 17.78 -13.38 -8.29
C ALA A 243 18.96 -12.42 -8.45
N VAL A 244 19.38 -12.12 -9.68
CA VAL A 244 20.47 -11.18 -9.98
C VAL A 244 20.14 -9.79 -9.43
N ALA A 245 18.94 -9.27 -9.66
CA ALA A 245 18.55 -7.95 -9.16
C ALA A 245 18.62 -7.87 -7.62
N LEU A 246 18.22 -8.93 -6.91
CA LEU A 246 18.36 -8.99 -5.45
C LEU A 246 19.82 -9.13 -5.01
N TYR A 247 20.65 -9.91 -5.70
CA TYR A 247 22.08 -10.00 -5.41
C TYR A 247 22.80 -8.66 -5.64
N GLU A 248 22.51 -7.95 -6.73
CA GLU A 248 23.06 -6.61 -6.97
C GLU A 248 22.66 -5.63 -5.88
N TRP A 249 21.41 -5.69 -5.43
CA TRP A 249 20.94 -4.83 -4.35
C TRP A 249 21.64 -5.17 -3.03
N LYS A 250 21.80 -6.46 -2.72
CA LYS A 250 22.57 -6.93 -1.55
C LYS A 250 24.01 -6.42 -1.60
N LEU A 251 24.67 -6.52 -2.75
CA LEU A 251 26.03 -6.03 -2.96
C LEU A 251 26.12 -4.52 -2.72
N ARG A 252 25.17 -3.72 -3.21
CA ARG A 252 25.13 -2.27 -2.95
C ARG A 252 25.01 -1.94 -1.46
N LEU A 253 24.26 -2.74 -0.69
CA LEU A 253 24.28 -2.61 0.77
C LEU A 253 25.64 -2.98 1.34
N GLU A 254 26.19 -4.15 1.00
CA GLU A 254 27.46 -4.64 1.55
C GLU A 254 28.60 -3.66 1.28
N VAL A 255 28.70 -3.12 0.06
CA VAL A 255 29.64 -2.04 -0.30
C VAL A 255 29.44 -0.79 0.57
N LYS A 256 28.20 -0.38 0.82
CA LYS A 256 27.91 0.80 1.65
C LYS A 256 28.29 0.59 3.11
N LEU A 257 28.17 -0.64 3.62
CA LEU A 257 28.39 -0.97 5.03
C LEU A 257 29.86 -1.24 5.34
N PHE A 258 30.52 -1.98 4.47
CA PHE A 258 31.85 -2.53 4.74
C PHE A 258 32.94 -1.90 3.86
N GLY A 259 32.55 -1.25 2.76
CA GLY A 259 33.48 -0.76 1.74
C GLY A 259 33.83 -1.82 0.69
N HIS A 260 34.39 -1.39 -0.43
CA HIS A 260 34.70 -2.26 -1.58
C HIS A 260 35.73 -3.37 -1.27
N ASP A 261 36.59 -3.17 -0.28
CA ASP A 261 37.73 -4.05 0.00
C ASP A 261 37.42 -5.11 1.08
N HIS A 262 36.17 -5.22 1.54
CA HIS A 262 35.77 -6.17 2.57
C HIS A 262 35.52 -7.56 1.97
N VAL A 263 35.90 -8.63 2.67
CA VAL A 263 35.76 -10.03 2.20
C VAL A 263 34.31 -10.47 1.92
N ASP A 264 33.34 -9.78 2.51
CA ASP A 264 31.90 -10.03 2.31
C ASP A 264 31.30 -9.25 1.11
N VAL A 265 32.12 -8.48 0.37
CA VAL A 265 31.75 -7.70 -0.83
C VAL A 265 32.39 -8.32 -2.07
#